data_AF-A0A0N1BDH8-F1
#
_entry.id   AF-A0A0N1BDH8-F1
#
_cell.length_a   1.000
_cell.length_b   1.000
_cell.length_c   1.000
_cell.angle_alpha   90.00
_cell.angle_beta   90.00
_cell.angle_gamma   90.00
#
_symmetry.space_group_name_H-M   'P 1'
#
loop_
_entity.id
_entity.type
_entity.pdbx_description
1 polymer ?
#
loop_
_entity_poly.entity_id
_entity_poly.type
_entity_poly.pdbx_seq_one_letter_code
_entity_poly.pdbx_strand_id
1 'polypeptide(L)'
;MLEQYPNTSRDENAEILAFLSDGPLLDIGSLKGDETVRYKIAAFEDEHRKAFRTTPMQIAVLLVVFVIAALACSMLWDIGR
;
A
#
# COMPACT_ATOMS: atom_id res chain seq x y z
N MET A 1 -16.99 22.31 -7.05
CA MET A 1 -16.38 21.19 -6.28
C MET A 1 -15.24 20.59 -7.12
N LEU A 2 -14.23 21.41 -7.43
CA LEU A 2 -13.13 21.08 -8.36
C LEU A 2 -11.87 21.93 -8.03
N GLU A 3 -11.69 22.30 -6.76
CA GLU A 3 -10.65 23.23 -6.32
C GLU A 3 -9.48 22.56 -5.59
N GLN A 4 -9.41 21.23 -5.52
CA GLN A 4 -8.44 20.57 -4.63
C GLN A 4 -7.02 20.45 -5.24
N TYR A 5 -6.89 20.51 -6.58
CA TYR A 5 -5.60 20.53 -7.28
C TYR A 5 -5.71 21.35 -8.57
N PRO A 6 -5.38 22.66 -8.57
CA PRO A 6 -5.68 23.56 -9.70
C PRO A 6 -4.88 23.28 -10.98
N ASN A 7 -3.95 22.33 -10.97
CA ASN A 7 -3.06 22.02 -12.10
C ASN A 7 -3.04 20.54 -12.50
N THR A 8 -3.95 19.71 -12.00
CA THR A 8 -3.92 18.26 -12.26
C THR A 8 -5.18 17.84 -12.98
N SER A 9 -5.02 17.42 -14.24
CA SER A 9 -6.09 16.85 -15.05
C SER A 9 -6.57 15.50 -14.48
N ARG A 10 -7.78 15.07 -14.87
CA ARG A 10 -8.31 13.76 -14.46
C ARG A 10 -7.39 12.59 -14.85
N ASP A 11 -6.66 12.73 -15.95
CA ASP A 11 -5.72 11.72 -16.43
C ASP A 11 -4.47 11.66 -15.56
N GLU A 12 -3.91 12.81 -15.16
CA GLU A 12 -2.78 12.85 -14.23
C GLU A 12 -3.13 12.26 -12.87
N ASN A 13 -4.35 12.49 -12.36
CA ASN A 13 -4.79 11.84 -11.12
C ASN A 13 -4.88 10.31 -11.26
N ALA A 14 -5.27 9.80 -12.44
CA ALA A 14 -5.30 8.36 -12.68
C ALA A 14 -3.89 7.77 -12.76
N GLU A 15 -2.93 8.50 -13.34
CA GLU A 15 -1.53 8.10 -13.41
C GLU A 15 -0.85 8.11 -12.03
N ILE A 16 -1.09 9.16 -11.22
CA ILE A 16 -0.63 9.24 -9.82
C ILE A 16 -1.23 8.09 -9.00
N LEU A 17 -2.52 7.79 -9.20
CA LEU A 17 -3.19 6.69 -8.52
C LEU A 17 -2.56 5.34 -8.87
N ALA A 18 -2.32 5.08 -10.16
CA ALA A 18 -1.70 3.84 -10.64
C ALA A 18 -0.26 3.69 -10.12
N PHE A 19 0.51 4.78 -10.13
CA PHE A 19 1.87 4.78 -9.62
C PHE A 19 1.91 4.52 -8.11
N LEU A 20 1.02 5.14 -7.33
CA LEU A 20 0.99 4.92 -5.88
C LEU A 20 0.41 3.55 -5.47
N SER A 21 -0.44 2.94 -6.30
CA SER A 21 -1.03 1.63 -6.00
C SER A 21 -0.17 0.45 -6.41
N ASP A 22 0.43 0.50 -7.61
CA ASP A 22 1.12 -0.63 -8.26
C ASP A 22 2.56 -0.31 -8.67
N GLY A 23 3.05 0.91 -8.42
CA GLY A 23 4.42 1.31 -8.73
C GLY A 23 5.48 0.58 -7.90
N PRO A 24 6.77 0.76 -8.23
CA PRO A 24 7.87 0.12 -7.51
C PRO A 24 7.87 0.50 -6.02
N LEU A 25 7.87 -0.51 -5.14
CA LEU A 25 7.80 -0.32 -3.68
C LEU A 25 8.91 0.60 -3.14
N LEU A 26 10.10 0.54 -3.73
CA LEU A 26 11.25 1.36 -3.31
C LEU A 26 11.02 2.85 -3.61
N ASP A 27 10.49 3.16 -4.79
CA ASP A 27 10.23 4.53 -5.23
C ASP A 27 9.08 5.15 -4.43
N ILE A 28 8.00 4.38 -4.22
CA ILE A 28 6.88 4.78 -3.35
C ILE A 28 7.36 4.98 -1.91
N GLY A 29 8.19 4.07 -1.40
CA GLY A 29 8.78 4.17 -0.06
C GLY A 29 9.65 5.41 0.10
N SER A 30 10.46 5.73 -0.92
CA SER A 30 11.27 6.95 -0.96
C SER A 30 10.40 8.21 -0.98
N LEU A 31 9.34 8.23 -1.78
CA LEU A 31 8.40 9.36 -1.83
C LEU A 31 7.66 9.57 -0.51
N LYS A 32 7.26 8.49 0.17
CA LYS A 32 6.62 8.55 1.48
C LYS A 32 7.59 8.91 2.61
N GLY A 33 8.88 8.70 2.40
CA GLY A 33 9.94 9.11 3.32
C GLY A 33 10.24 10.61 3.30
N ASP A 34 9.88 11.32 2.23
CA ASP A 34 10.02 12.78 2.14
C ASP A 34 8.89 13.49 2.88
N GLU A 35 9.23 14.18 3.98
CA GLU A 35 8.29 14.93 4.82
C GLU A 35 7.43 15.95 4.04
N THR A 36 7.98 16.54 2.98
CA THR A 36 7.32 17.62 2.21
C THR A 36 6.22 17.10 1.30
N VAL A 37 6.34 15.85 0.85
CA VAL A 37 5.41 15.22 -0.10
C VAL A 37 4.48 14.23 0.61
N ARG A 38 4.94 13.65 1.73
CA ARG A 38 4.19 12.70 2.56
C ARG A 38 2.80 13.20 2.95
N TYR A 39 2.65 14.47 3.34
CA TYR A 39 1.35 15.02 3.73
C TYR A 39 0.37 15.14 2.55
N LYS A 40 0.88 15.40 1.34
CA LYS A 40 0.09 15.47 0.11
C LYS A 40 -0.32 14.08 -0.36
N ILE A 41 0.59 13.10 -0.28
CA ILE A 41 0.30 11.69 -0.59
C ILE A 41 -0.78 11.16 0.36
N ALA A 42 -0.67 11.45 1.67
CA ALA A 42 -1.66 11.00 2.65
C ALA A 42 -3.05 11.60 2.40
N ALA A 43 -3.13 12.89 2.02
CA ALA A 43 -4.39 13.52 1.64
C ALA A 43 -4.99 12.89 0.37
N PHE A 44 -4.16 12.58 -0.61
CA PHE A 44 -4.57 11.92 -1.87
C PHE A 44 -5.05 10.47 -1.64
N GLU A 45 -4.35 9.70 -0.81
CA GLU A 45 -4.75 8.34 -0.44
C GLU A 45 -6.08 8.31 0.32
N ASP A 46 -6.35 9.30 1.17
CA ASP A 46 -7.62 9.40 1.90
C ASP A 46 -8.80 9.72 0.97
N GLU A 47 -8.57 10.58 -0.03
CA GLU A 47 -9.56 10.92 -1.05
C GLU A 47 -9.84 9.72 -1.99
N HIS A 48 -8.83 8.93 -2.29
CA HIS A 48 -8.90 7.73 -3.14
C HIS A 48 -8.94 6.40 -2.37
N ARG A 49 -9.35 6.43 -1.09
CA ARG A 49 -9.29 5.28 -0.16
C ARG A 49 -9.97 4.01 -0.66
N LYS A 50 -10.93 4.09 -1.58
CA LYS A 50 -11.55 2.93 -2.26
C LYS A 50 -10.61 2.20 -3.22
N ALA A 51 -9.69 2.91 -3.87
CA ALA A 51 -8.71 2.34 -4.79
C ALA A 51 -7.49 1.77 -4.03
N PHE A 52 -7.11 2.39 -2.91
CA PHE A 52 -6.05 1.90 -2.01
C PHE A 52 -6.51 0.85 -0.99
N ARG A 53 -7.80 0.49 -1.01
CA ARG A 53 -8.32 -0.54 -0.13
C ARG A 53 -7.64 -1.85 -0.46
N THR A 54 -6.82 -2.33 0.47
CA THR A 54 -6.17 -3.64 0.45
C THR A 54 -7.19 -4.66 -0.01
N THR A 55 -6.97 -5.22 -1.19
CA THR A 55 -7.94 -6.15 -1.78
C THR A 55 -8.05 -7.34 -0.83
N PRO A 56 -9.25 -7.89 -0.53
CA PRO A 56 -9.39 -9.04 0.36
C PRO A 56 -8.49 -10.22 -0.01
N MET A 57 -8.09 -10.32 -1.29
CA MET A 57 -7.09 -11.24 -1.78
C MET A 57 -5.68 -11.03 -1.18
N GLN A 58 -5.19 -9.78 -1.05
CA GLN A 58 -3.91 -9.48 -0.41
C GLN A 58 -3.92 -9.85 1.08
N ILE A 59 -5.04 -9.59 1.78
CA ILE A 59 -5.23 -10.00 3.18
C ILE A 59 -5.18 -11.53 3.30
N ALA A 60 -5.87 -12.25 2.41
CA ALA A 60 -5.85 -13.71 2.39
C ALA A 60 -4.45 -14.28 2.17
N VAL A 61 -3.68 -13.73 1.24
CA VAL A 61 -2.27 -14.12 1.01
C VAL A 61 -1.43 -13.90 2.26
N LEU A 62 -1.58 -12.74 2.92
CA LEU A 62 -0.82 -12.40 4.12
C LEU A 62 -1.15 -13.36 5.28
N LEU A 63 -2.42 -13.72 5.45
CA LEU A 63 -2.85 -14.73 6.44
C LEU A 63 -2.24 -16.10 6.15
N VAL A 64 -2.19 -16.52 4.89
CA VAL A 64 -1.57 -17.80 4.50
C VAL A 64 -0.09 -17.82 4.86
N VAL A 65 0.65 -16.74 4.57
CA VAL A 65 2.07 -16.63 4.94
C VAL A 65 2.25 -16.74 6.45
N PHE A 66 1.41 -16.07 7.24
CA PHE A 66 1.45 -16.16 8.70
C PHE A 66 1.17 -17.58 9.22
N VAL A 67 0.19 -18.28 8.63
CA VAL A 67 -0.12 -19.67 9.01
C VAL A 67 1.07 -20.59 8.70
N ILE A 68 1.69 -20.46 7.53
CA ILE A 68 2.87 -21.25 7.17
C ILE A 68 4.02 -21.00 8.14
N ALA A 69 4.30 -19.73 8.46
CA ALA A 69 5.34 -19.38 9.43
C ALA A 69 5.06 -19.95 10.83
N ALA A 70 3.80 -19.88 11.29
CA ALA A 70 3.40 -20.45 12.58
C ALA A 70 3.57 -21.98 12.62
N LEU A 71 3.21 -22.68 11.54
CA LEU A 71 3.40 -24.13 11.41
C LEU A 71 4.88 -24.51 11.37
N ALA A 72 5.70 -23.73 10.65
CA ALA A 72 7.15 -23.95 10.63
C ALA A 72 7.75 -23.80 12.03
N CYS A 73 7.34 -22.75 12.77
CA CYS A 73 7.74 -22.55 14.16
C CYS A 73 7.28 -23.69 15.08
N SER A 74 6.05 -24.20 14.92
CA SER A 74 5.56 -25.31 15.75
C SER A 74 6.31 -26.60 15.46
N MET A 75 6.60 -26.89 14.19
CA MET A 75 7.39 -28.07 13.80
C MET A 75 8.83 -28.00 14.33
N LEU A 76 9.47 -26.84 14.24
CA LEU A 76 10.79 -26.61 14.83
C LEU A 76 10.77 -26.78 16.36
N TRP A 77 9.70 -26.32 17.00
CA TRP A 77 9.53 -26.46 18.44
C TRP A 77 9.35 -27.92 18.87
N ASP A 78 8.61 -28.72 18.10
CA ASP A 78 8.45 -30.16 18.35
C ASP A 78 9.75 -30.95 18.17
N ILE A 79 10.67 -30.50 17.31
CA ILE A 79 11.99 -31.13 17.13
C ILE A 79 12.94 -30.80 18.29
N GLY A 80 12.74 -29.65 18.95
CA GLY A 80 13.54 -29.21 20.09
C GLY A 80 13.10 -29.75 21.45
N ARG A 81 11.97 -30.46 21.52
CA ARG A 81 11.40 -31.06 22.75
C ARG A 81 11.78 -32.54 22.87
#